data_AF-A0A821WUS4-F1
#
_entry.id   AF-A0A821WUS4-F1
#
_cell.length_a   1.000
_cell.length_b   1.000
_cell.length_c   1.000
_cell.angle_alpha   90.00
_cell.angle_beta   90.00
_cell.angle_gamma   90.00
#
_symmetry.space_group_name_H-M   'P 1'
#
loop_
_entity.id
_entity.type
_entity.pdbx_description
1 polymer ?
#
loop_
_entity_poly.entity_id
_entity_poly.type
_entity_poly.pdbx_seq_one_letter_code
_entity_poly.pdbx_strand_id
1 'polypeptide(L)'
;DEPRIESPRKIFIEEQVKLFVPHSREQVIQLCHESLRILFDQNTDFSNRSTIKCQIPNSYFIYDLQDSDNENIQRNHHAYCQMIFDLCIELLHEMYTENIQLTTYPEWQKLKLIQKRFYRGNKPENHHFIEQFIQRKILEILNLDKRQITYSKWRISNGTRNIKENFETVLDEEIRRTESQWINYDDDCIQLKFDIADSILDQLIQETLTECFDVVHRRFFFSSNSTRL
;
A
#
# COMPACT_ATOMS: atom_id res chain seq x y z
N ASP A 1 -1.50 38.54 -13.48
CA ASP A 1 -0.44 37.61 -13.06
C ASP A 1 -1.02 36.56 -12.14
N GLU A 2 -1.40 35.41 -12.68
CA GLU A 2 -1.86 34.26 -11.88
C GLU A 2 -0.64 33.52 -11.31
N PRO A 3 -0.67 33.07 -10.04
CA PRO A 3 0.46 32.36 -9.45
C PRO A 3 0.53 30.92 -9.97
N ARG A 4 1.65 30.58 -10.64
CA ARG A 4 1.98 29.20 -11.01
C ARG A 4 2.26 28.38 -9.74
N ILE A 5 1.40 27.41 -9.48
CA ILE A 5 1.62 26.38 -8.45
C ILE A 5 2.65 25.39 -9.02
N GLU A 6 3.88 25.43 -8.51
CA GLU A 6 4.89 24.41 -8.85
C GLU A 6 4.54 23.07 -8.20
N SER A 7 4.55 21.99 -9.00
CA SER A 7 4.32 20.63 -8.51
C SER A 7 5.43 20.18 -7.56
N PRO A 8 5.12 19.43 -6.49
CA PRO A 8 6.11 19.01 -5.50
C PRO A 8 7.20 18.14 -6.14
N ARG A 9 8.47 18.50 -5.92
CA ARG A 9 9.63 17.73 -6.41
C ARG A 9 9.61 16.33 -5.78
N LYS A 10 9.65 15.31 -6.64
CA LYS A 10 9.78 13.90 -6.24
C LYS A 10 11.14 13.69 -5.57
N ILE A 11 11.14 13.49 -4.25
CA ILE A 11 12.32 13.09 -3.50
C ILE A 11 12.48 11.57 -3.71
N PHE A 12 13.53 11.14 -4.41
CA PHE A 12 13.92 9.74 -4.49
C PHE A 12 14.99 9.48 -3.42
N ILE A 13 14.59 9.02 -2.25
CA ILE A 13 15.50 8.38 -1.29
C ILE A 13 15.31 6.88 -1.52
N GLU A 14 16.19 6.27 -2.31
CA GLU A 14 16.32 4.82 -2.33
C GLU A 14 17.09 4.42 -1.07
N GLU A 15 16.37 4.18 0.02
CA GLU A 15 16.94 3.57 1.21
C GLU A 15 17.47 2.18 0.84
N GLN A 16 18.79 2.02 0.80
CA GLN A 16 19.44 0.74 0.51
C GLN A 16 19.28 -0.18 1.72
N VAL A 17 18.17 -0.91 1.78
CA VAL A 17 17.93 -1.93 2.80
C VAL A 17 18.92 -3.07 2.59
N LYS A 18 19.91 -3.20 3.49
CA LYS A 18 20.83 -4.33 3.49
C LYS A 18 20.07 -5.61 3.84
N LEU A 19 19.89 -6.48 2.85
CA LEU A 19 19.26 -7.79 3.05
C LEU A 19 20.23 -8.70 3.83
N PHE A 20 19.77 -9.25 4.95
CA PHE A 20 20.55 -10.15 5.82
C PHE A 20 20.42 -11.63 5.44
N VAL A 21 19.60 -11.94 4.45
CA VAL A 21 19.15 -13.29 4.10
C VAL A 21 19.45 -13.54 2.62
N PRO A 22 19.86 -14.76 2.21
CA PRO A 22 20.19 -15.08 0.83
C PRO A 22 19.03 -14.74 -0.11
N HIS A 23 19.20 -13.69 -0.90
CA HIS A 23 18.26 -13.26 -1.93
C HIS A 23 18.88 -13.35 -3.33
N SER A 24 20.02 -14.03 -3.45
CA SER A 24 20.63 -14.32 -4.75
C SER A 24 19.91 -15.49 -5.41
N ARG A 25 19.67 -15.36 -6.72
CA ARG A 25 19.07 -16.42 -7.54
C ARG A 25 19.79 -17.75 -7.41
N GLU A 26 21.13 -17.73 -7.40
CA GLU A 26 21.95 -18.94 -7.36
C GLU A 26 21.82 -19.67 -6.03
N GLN A 27 21.84 -18.93 -4.92
CA GLN A 27 21.66 -19.47 -3.57
C GLN A 27 20.27 -20.09 -3.41
N VAL A 28 19.23 -19.43 -3.93
CA VAL A 28 17.86 -19.98 -3.89
C VAL A 28 17.74 -21.27 -4.69
N ILE A 29 18.38 -21.36 -5.86
CA ILE A 29 18.39 -22.60 -6.67
C ILE A 29 19.04 -23.75 -5.89
N GLN A 30 20.17 -23.49 -5.24
CA GLN A 30 20.86 -24.48 -4.41
C GLN A 30 19.99 -24.94 -3.23
N LEU A 31 19.37 -23.99 -2.51
CA LEU A 31 18.45 -24.31 -1.41
C LEU A 31 17.24 -25.13 -1.88
N CYS A 32 16.70 -24.83 -3.06
CA CYS A 32 15.62 -25.62 -3.66
C CYS A 32 16.09 -27.04 -4.01
N HIS A 33 17.28 -27.19 -4.57
CA HIS A 33 17.86 -28.50 -4.91
C HIS A 33 18.00 -29.38 -3.66
N GLU A 34 18.62 -28.85 -2.60
CA GLU A 34 18.77 -29.56 -1.33
C GLU A 34 17.42 -29.86 -0.68
N SER A 35 16.49 -28.91 -0.69
CA SER A 35 15.13 -29.12 -0.16
C SER A 35 14.42 -30.28 -0.86
N LEU A 36 14.46 -30.30 -2.18
CA LEU A 36 13.82 -31.35 -2.98
C LEU A 36 14.48 -32.70 -2.74
N ARG A 37 15.81 -32.76 -2.70
CA ARG A 37 16.55 -33.98 -2.37
C ARG A 37 16.08 -34.56 -1.03
N ILE A 38 16.04 -33.75 0.02
CA ILE A 38 15.56 -34.16 1.35
C ILE A 38 14.11 -34.66 1.28
N LEU A 39 13.23 -33.94 0.57
CA LEU A 39 11.82 -34.30 0.47
C LEU A 39 11.60 -35.63 -0.26
N PHE A 40 12.35 -35.89 -1.33
CA PHE A 40 12.28 -37.13 -2.09
C PHE A 40 12.92 -38.32 -1.36
N ASP A 41 13.96 -38.09 -0.56
CA ASP A 41 14.55 -39.12 0.29
C ASP A 41 13.58 -39.54 1.41
N GLN A 42 12.76 -38.61 1.92
CA GLN A 42 11.84 -38.85 3.04
C GLN A 42 10.45 -39.36 2.63
N ASN A 43 10.02 -39.06 1.40
CA ASN A 43 8.64 -39.27 0.97
C ASN A 43 8.58 -39.91 -0.42
N THR A 44 7.70 -40.91 -0.55
CA THR A 44 7.41 -41.58 -1.83
C THR A 44 6.20 -40.97 -2.55
N ASP A 45 5.25 -40.38 -1.80
CA ASP A 45 4.01 -39.80 -2.32
C ASP A 45 3.74 -38.41 -1.73
N PHE A 46 3.36 -37.47 -2.59
CA PHE A 46 3.07 -36.07 -2.23
C PHE A 46 1.60 -35.69 -2.39
N SER A 47 0.71 -36.64 -2.72
CA SER A 47 -0.71 -36.34 -3.00
C SER A 47 -1.51 -35.92 -1.77
N ASN A 48 -1.13 -36.42 -0.58
CA ASN A 48 -1.78 -36.08 0.69
C ASN A 48 -0.82 -35.28 1.57
N ARG A 49 -1.22 -34.07 1.97
CA ARG A 49 -0.38 -33.22 2.82
C ARG A 49 -0.02 -33.87 4.16
N SER A 50 -0.93 -34.62 4.76
CA SER A 50 -0.73 -35.26 6.07
C SER A 50 0.31 -36.40 6.05
N THR A 51 0.59 -36.97 4.88
CA THR A 51 1.57 -38.05 4.72
C THR A 51 2.97 -37.54 4.42
N ILE A 52 3.12 -36.25 4.11
CA ILE A 52 4.42 -35.63 3.84
C ILE A 52 5.16 -35.48 5.17
N LYS A 53 6.19 -36.29 5.36
CA LYS A 53 7.16 -36.13 6.43
C LYS A 53 8.01 -34.90 6.14
N CYS A 54 8.00 -33.95 7.07
CA CYS A 54 8.72 -32.68 6.97
C CYS A 54 9.76 -32.58 8.09
N GLN A 55 10.71 -33.52 8.15
CA GLN A 55 11.81 -33.40 9.10
C GLN A 55 12.98 -32.70 8.42
N ILE A 56 13.19 -31.43 8.74
CA ILE A 56 14.30 -30.67 8.16
C ILE A 56 15.59 -31.07 8.91
N PRO A 57 16.58 -31.68 8.26
CA PRO A 57 17.85 -32.00 8.89
C PRO A 57 18.57 -30.73 9.34
N ASN A 58 19.22 -30.75 10.51
CA ASN A 58 19.98 -29.59 10.99
C ASN A 58 21.06 -29.13 10.00
N SER A 59 21.60 -30.04 9.17
CA SER A 59 22.58 -29.74 8.11
C SER A 59 22.06 -28.79 7.03
N TYR A 60 20.74 -28.70 6.84
CA TYR A 60 20.12 -27.78 5.89
C TYR A 60 20.29 -26.31 6.29
N PHE A 61 20.40 -26.03 7.60
CA PHE A 61 20.54 -24.67 8.13
C PHE A 61 21.99 -24.18 8.26
N ILE A 62 22.98 -25.04 7.96
CA ILE A 62 24.41 -24.78 8.25
C ILE A 62 25.08 -23.87 7.20
N TYR A 63 24.40 -23.49 6.11
CA TYR A 63 25.00 -22.61 5.10
C TYR A 63 25.48 -21.28 5.71
N ASP A 64 26.80 -21.04 5.63
CA ASP A 64 27.57 -19.79 5.80
C ASP A 64 27.45 -18.97 7.11
N LEU A 65 26.76 -19.45 8.15
CA LEU A 65 26.54 -18.65 9.37
C LEU A 65 27.51 -18.92 10.54
N GLN A 66 28.59 -19.68 10.33
CA GLN A 66 29.54 -19.98 11.40
C GLN A 66 30.22 -18.72 11.98
N ASP A 67 30.23 -17.59 11.26
CA ASP A 67 30.88 -16.34 11.67
C ASP A 67 29.91 -15.22 12.12
N SER A 68 28.62 -15.50 12.30
CA SER A 68 27.63 -14.49 12.72
C SER A 68 27.28 -14.64 14.21
N ASP A 69 27.95 -13.87 15.08
CA ASP A 69 27.65 -13.79 16.53
C ASP A 69 26.25 -13.22 16.86
N ASN A 70 25.52 -12.73 15.85
CA ASN A 70 24.19 -12.16 16.03
C ASN A 70 23.09 -13.23 15.93
N GLU A 71 22.54 -13.65 17.07
CA GLU A 71 21.43 -14.62 17.15
C GLU A 71 20.24 -14.26 16.24
N ASN A 72 19.94 -12.96 16.08
CA ASN A 72 18.83 -12.50 15.25
C ASN A 72 19.03 -12.81 13.76
N ILE A 73 20.27 -12.73 13.27
CA ILE A 73 20.60 -13.04 11.87
C ILE A 73 20.41 -14.54 11.62
N GLN A 74 20.86 -15.37 12.57
CA GLN A 74 20.69 -16.82 12.49
C GLN A 74 19.22 -17.23 12.50
N ARG A 75 18.40 -16.63 13.38
CA ARG A 75 16.95 -16.88 13.42
C ARG A 75 16.25 -16.48 12.11
N ASN A 76 16.59 -15.32 11.56
CA ASN A 76 16.02 -14.84 10.29
C ASN A 76 16.40 -15.76 9.12
N HIS A 77 17.65 -16.22 9.09
CA HIS A 77 18.10 -17.17 8.07
C HIS A 77 17.38 -18.52 8.20
N HIS A 78 17.26 -19.06 9.41
CA HIS A 78 16.53 -20.30 9.65
C HIS A 78 15.07 -20.19 9.19
N ALA A 79 14.39 -19.09 9.54
CA ALA A 79 13.03 -18.83 9.09
C ALA A 79 12.91 -18.76 7.56
N TYR A 80 13.91 -18.17 6.89
CA TYR A 80 13.94 -18.12 5.43
C TYR A 80 14.16 -19.47 4.76
N CYS A 81 15.14 -20.25 5.25
CA CYS A 81 15.39 -21.61 4.77
C CYS A 81 14.16 -22.49 4.95
N GLN A 82 13.47 -22.37 6.10
CA GLN A 82 12.22 -23.05 6.37
C GLN A 82 11.10 -22.61 5.42
N MET A 83 10.97 -21.30 5.16
CA MET A 83 10.01 -20.78 4.18
C MET A 83 10.23 -21.37 2.79
N ILE A 84 11.48 -21.47 2.32
CA ILE A 84 11.79 -22.10 1.01
C ILE A 84 11.40 -23.58 1.02
N PHE A 85 11.71 -24.29 2.10
CA PHE A 85 11.37 -25.71 2.24
C PHE A 85 9.86 -25.93 2.21
N ASP A 86 9.10 -25.11 2.95
CA ASP A 86 7.64 -25.14 2.98
C ASP A 86 7.05 -24.82 1.59
N LEU A 87 7.61 -23.84 0.87
CA LEU A 87 7.20 -23.54 -0.51
C LEU A 87 7.44 -24.72 -1.47
N CYS A 88 8.55 -25.45 -1.32
CA CYS A 88 8.81 -26.65 -2.10
C CYS A 88 7.76 -27.73 -1.84
N ILE A 89 7.37 -27.93 -0.58
CA ILE A 89 6.32 -28.88 -0.18
C ILE A 89 4.98 -28.48 -0.80
N GLU A 90 4.59 -27.20 -0.70
CA GLU A 90 3.33 -26.71 -1.27
C GLU A 90 3.24 -26.96 -2.77
N LEU A 91 4.32 -26.62 -3.48
CA LEU A 91 4.37 -26.80 -4.92
C LEU A 91 4.36 -28.29 -5.28
N LEU A 92 5.13 -29.14 -4.60
CA LEU A 92 5.10 -30.58 -4.80
C LEU A 92 3.71 -31.16 -4.55
N HIS A 93 3.09 -30.80 -3.42
CA HIS A 93 1.75 -31.24 -3.09
C HIS A 93 0.78 -30.85 -4.20
N GLU A 94 0.77 -29.59 -4.63
CA GLU A 94 -0.11 -29.14 -5.72
C GLU A 94 0.16 -29.86 -7.05
N MET A 95 1.41 -30.21 -7.36
CA MET A 95 1.74 -30.99 -8.56
C MET A 95 1.11 -32.39 -8.52
N TYR A 96 1.12 -33.03 -7.35
CA TYR A 96 0.68 -34.42 -7.14
C TYR A 96 -0.79 -34.57 -6.71
N THR A 97 -1.44 -33.53 -6.18
CA THR A 97 -2.88 -33.53 -5.92
C THR A 97 -3.62 -33.58 -7.25
N GLU A 98 -4.62 -34.44 -7.42
CA GLU A 98 -5.45 -34.43 -8.62
C GLU A 98 -6.45 -33.27 -8.56
N ASN A 99 -6.93 -32.79 -9.72
CA ASN A 99 -7.98 -31.77 -9.73
C ASN A 99 -9.24 -32.37 -9.12
N ILE A 100 -9.58 -31.96 -7.90
CA ILE A 100 -10.80 -32.40 -7.24
C ILE A 100 -11.99 -31.84 -8.04
N GLN A 101 -12.75 -32.73 -8.68
CA GLN A 101 -14.09 -32.39 -9.12
C GLN A 101 -14.94 -32.25 -7.86
N LEU A 102 -15.42 -31.05 -7.54
CA LEU A 102 -16.39 -30.89 -6.48
C LEU A 102 -17.66 -31.66 -6.89
N THR A 103 -17.86 -32.82 -6.28
CA THR A 103 -18.99 -33.72 -6.56
C THR A 103 -20.33 -33.15 -6.08
N THR A 104 -20.31 -32.06 -5.31
CA THR A 104 -21.51 -31.43 -4.74
C THR A 104 -21.71 -30.06 -5.39
N TYR A 105 -22.23 -30.06 -6.61
CA TYR A 105 -22.88 -28.88 -7.19
C TYR A 105 -24.37 -29.18 -7.36
N PRO A 106 -25.27 -28.20 -7.18
CA PRO A 106 -26.67 -28.40 -7.51
C PRO A 106 -26.80 -28.70 -9.02
N GLU A 107 -27.76 -29.56 -9.41
CA GLU A 107 -27.88 -30.15 -10.76
C GLU A 107 -27.91 -29.13 -11.91
N TRP A 108 -28.39 -27.92 -11.64
CA TRP A 108 -28.47 -26.81 -12.61
C TRP A 108 -27.15 -26.03 -12.77
N GLN A 109 -26.13 -26.30 -11.93
CA GLN A 109 -24.85 -25.62 -11.97
C GLN A 109 -23.79 -26.50 -12.64
N LYS A 110 -23.11 -25.95 -13.65
CA LYS A 110 -21.97 -26.63 -14.30
C LYS A 110 -20.89 -26.94 -13.26
N LEU A 111 -20.42 -28.19 -13.25
CA LEU A 111 -19.27 -28.62 -12.45
C LEU A 111 -18.09 -27.70 -12.75
N LYS A 112 -17.62 -26.97 -11.73
CA LYS A 112 -16.39 -26.20 -11.83
C LYS A 112 -15.26 -27.02 -11.25
N LEU A 113 -14.24 -27.28 -12.07
CA LEU A 113 -12.99 -27.83 -11.60
C LEU A 113 -12.27 -26.77 -10.76
N ILE A 114 -11.90 -27.10 -9.52
CA ILE A 114 -10.94 -26.28 -8.78
C ILE A 114 -9.61 -26.45 -9.52
N GLN A 115 -9.23 -25.43 -10.28
CA GLN A 115 -7.95 -25.44 -10.98
C GLN A 115 -6.84 -25.16 -9.97
N LYS A 116 -5.78 -25.98 -10.05
CA LYS A 116 -4.48 -25.70 -9.46
C LYS A 116 -4.00 -24.28 -9.77
N ARG A 117 -3.40 -23.63 -8.78
CA ARG A 117 -2.98 -22.22 -8.83
C ARG A 117 -1.68 -22.03 -9.61
N PHE A 118 -0.69 -22.86 -9.34
CA PHE A 118 0.67 -22.76 -9.86
C PHE A 118 0.97 -23.78 -10.96
N TYR A 119 0.40 -24.98 -10.91
CA TYR A 119 0.67 -26.03 -11.91
C TYR A 119 -0.57 -26.52 -12.64
N ARG A 120 -0.60 -26.44 -13.98
CA ARG A 120 -1.78 -26.80 -14.79
C ARG A 120 -1.55 -28.02 -15.71
N GLY A 121 -0.58 -28.88 -15.38
CA GLY A 121 -0.23 -30.06 -16.16
C GLY A 121 -0.70 -31.37 -15.53
N ASN A 122 -0.42 -32.47 -16.25
CA ASN A 122 -0.56 -33.83 -15.75
C ASN A 122 0.48 -34.12 -14.67
N LYS A 123 0.28 -35.18 -13.88
CA LYS A 123 1.26 -35.62 -12.88
C LYS A 123 2.65 -35.78 -13.54
N PRO A 124 3.69 -35.12 -13.01
CA PRO A 124 5.02 -35.20 -13.58
C PRO A 124 5.64 -36.59 -13.30
N GLU A 125 6.25 -37.20 -14.32
CA GLU A 125 6.89 -38.51 -14.21
C GLU A 125 8.40 -38.40 -13.94
N ASN A 126 9.04 -37.32 -14.41
CA ASN A 126 10.49 -37.14 -14.33
C ASN A 126 10.88 -36.17 -13.20
N HIS A 127 11.73 -36.62 -12.28
CA HIS A 127 12.27 -35.82 -11.19
C HIS A 127 12.92 -34.52 -11.65
N HIS A 128 13.70 -34.59 -12.73
CA HIS A 128 14.40 -33.43 -13.25
C HIS A 128 13.44 -32.33 -13.73
N PHE A 129 12.30 -32.72 -14.30
CA PHE A 129 11.27 -31.78 -14.71
C PHE A 129 10.60 -31.09 -13.52
N ILE A 130 10.35 -31.87 -12.45
CA ILE A 130 9.77 -31.35 -11.20
C ILE A 130 10.69 -30.30 -10.60
N GLU A 131 11.98 -30.63 -10.50
CA GLU A 131 13.00 -29.74 -9.95
C GLU A 131 13.08 -28.42 -10.72
N GLN A 132 13.23 -28.47 -12.05
CA GLN A 132 13.27 -27.27 -12.89
C GLN A 132 12.00 -26.42 -12.76
N PHE A 133 10.83 -27.07 -12.69
CA PHE A 133 9.55 -26.37 -12.55
C PHE A 133 9.47 -25.63 -11.22
N ILE A 134 9.79 -26.32 -10.13
CA ILE A 134 9.72 -25.76 -8.76
C ILE A 134 10.73 -24.63 -8.60
N GLN A 135 11.98 -24.82 -9.02
CA GLN A 135 13.00 -23.77 -8.97
C GLN A 135 12.53 -22.51 -9.71
N ARG A 136 12.03 -22.66 -10.94
CA ARG A 136 11.50 -21.52 -11.71
C ARG A 136 10.32 -20.86 -11.00
N LYS A 137 9.41 -21.63 -10.41
CA LYS A 137 8.24 -21.09 -9.72
C LYS A 137 8.59 -20.36 -8.43
N ILE A 138 9.52 -20.88 -7.65
CA ILE A 138 10.00 -20.21 -6.44
C ILE A 138 10.72 -18.90 -6.79
N LEU A 139 11.55 -18.90 -7.84
CA LEU A 139 12.17 -17.67 -8.34
C LEU A 139 11.14 -16.64 -8.83
N GLU A 140 10.04 -17.09 -9.45
CA GLU A 140 8.91 -16.23 -9.83
C GLU A 140 8.19 -15.65 -8.60
N ILE A 141 7.92 -16.46 -7.58
CA ILE A 141 7.27 -16.03 -6.33
C ILE A 141 8.15 -15.03 -5.56
N LEU A 142 9.46 -15.26 -5.53
CA LEU A 142 10.43 -14.39 -4.86
C LEU A 142 10.82 -13.16 -5.70
N ASN A 143 10.24 -12.98 -6.90
CA ASN A 143 10.58 -11.91 -7.84
C ASN A 143 12.08 -11.85 -8.21
N LEU A 144 12.77 -13.00 -8.15
CA LEU A 144 14.17 -13.14 -8.53
C LEU A 144 14.35 -13.49 -10.01
N ASP A 145 13.28 -13.93 -10.67
CA ASP A 145 13.27 -14.09 -12.11
C ASP A 145 13.09 -12.73 -12.80
N LYS A 146 13.87 -12.48 -13.87
CA LYS A 146 13.84 -11.23 -14.65
C LYS A 146 12.53 -11.05 -15.43
N ARG A 147 11.60 -11.98 -15.32
CA ARG A 147 10.23 -11.82 -15.78
C ARG A 147 9.63 -10.74 -14.91
N GLN A 148 9.71 -9.50 -15.40
CA GLN A 148 8.84 -8.45 -14.92
C GLN A 148 7.45 -9.06 -14.85
N ILE A 149 6.86 -9.09 -13.66
CA ILE A 149 5.41 -9.17 -13.53
C ILE A 149 4.95 -7.90 -14.24
N THR A 150 4.85 -7.96 -15.57
CA THR A 150 4.03 -7.05 -16.31
C THR A 150 2.68 -7.40 -15.72
N TYR A 151 2.23 -6.61 -14.74
CA TYR A 151 0.82 -6.44 -14.47
C TYR A 151 0.27 -6.07 -15.81
N SER A 152 -0.12 -7.11 -16.54
CA SER A 152 -0.45 -7.02 -17.93
C SER A 152 -1.70 -6.16 -17.85
N LYS A 153 -1.64 -4.93 -18.37
CA LYS A 153 -2.72 -3.95 -18.27
C LYS A 153 -4.09 -4.56 -18.63
N TRP A 154 -4.09 -5.64 -19.41
CA TRP A 154 -5.16 -6.60 -19.71
C TRP A 154 -5.93 -7.18 -18.50
N ARG A 155 -5.30 -7.38 -17.33
CA ARG A 155 -5.98 -7.82 -16.09
C ARG A 155 -6.82 -6.71 -15.45
N ILE A 156 -6.53 -5.46 -15.81
CA ILE A 156 -7.28 -4.26 -15.41
C ILE A 156 -8.20 -3.81 -16.57
N SER A 157 -7.91 -4.17 -17.82
CA SER A 157 -8.48 -3.55 -19.04
C SER A 157 -9.91 -3.95 -19.40
N ASN A 158 -10.46 -5.07 -18.93
CA ASN A 158 -11.72 -5.58 -19.51
C ASN A 158 -12.96 -5.38 -18.63
N GLY A 159 -12.78 -4.89 -17.40
CA GLY A 159 -13.89 -4.59 -16.48
C GLY A 159 -13.82 -3.21 -15.81
N THR A 160 -12.64 -2.58 -15.74
CA THR A 160 -12.50 -1.31 -15.01
C THR A 160 -12.73 -0.07 -15.84
N ARG A 161 -12.74 -0.16 -17.18
CA ARG A 161 -12.98 1.03 -18.02
C ARG A 161 -14.38 1.60 -17.80
N ASN A 162 -15.40 0.74 -17.81
CA ASN A 162 -16.78 1.13 -17.53
C ASN A 162 -16.99 1.46 -16.04
N ILE A 163 -16.30 0.79 -15.10
CA ILE A 163 -16.41 1.09 -13.67
C ILE A 163 -15.75 2.43 -13.33
N LYS A 164 -14.63 2.76 -13.98
CA LYS A 164 -13.90 4.01 -13.78
C LYS A 164 -14.61 5.18 -14.45
N GLU A 165 -15.11 5.00 -15.67
CA GLU A 165 -15.93 6.00 -16.36
C GLU A 165 -17.21 6.29 -15.56
N ASN A 166 -17.87 5.28 -14.99
CA ASN A 166 -19.02 5.48 -14.12
C ASN A 166 -18.68 6.16 -12.78
N PHE A 167 -17.53 5.84 -12.18
CA PHE A 167 -17.09 6.46 -10.93
C PHE A 167 -16.72 7.93 -11.14
N GLU A 168 -16.02 8.25 -12.23
CA GLU A 168 -15.69 9.63 -12.60
C GLU A 168 -16.97 10.44 -12.83
N THR A 169 -17.97 9.89 -13.52
CA THR A 169 -19.26 10.60 -13.72
C THR A 169 -20.05 10.77 -12.43
N VAL A 170 -20.09 9.75 -11.56
CA VAL A 170 -20.80 9.84 -10.27
C VAL A 170 -20.11 10.82 -9.34
N LEU A 171 -18.77 10.83 -9.31
CA LEU A 171 -17.99 11.79 -8.53
C LEU A 171 -18.21 13.21 -9.04
N ASP A 172 -18.21 13.42 -10.35
CA ASP A 172 -18.51 14.73 -10.96
C ASP A 172 -19.96 15.20 -10.67
N GLU A 173 -20.93 14.28 -10.62
CA GLU A 173 -22.30 14.59 -10.22
C GLU A 173 -22.39 14.92 -8.73
N GLU A 174 -21.67 14.18 -7.88
CA GLU A 174 -21.65 14.38 -6.44
C GLU A 174 -20.92 15.68 -6.05
N ILE A 175 -19.82 16.01 -6.73
CA ILE A 175 -19.14 17.30 -6.61
C ILE A 175 -20.07 18.43 -7.05
N ARG A 176 -20.69 18.36 -8.25
CA ARG A 176 -21.63 19.41 -8.70
C ARG A 176 -22.84 19.59 -7.77
N ARG A 177 -23.32 18.50 -7.17
CA ARG A 177 -24.43 18.54 -6.20
C ARG A 177 -24.02 19.14 -4.86
N THR A 178 -22.75 18.97 -4.45
CA THR A 178 -22.21 19.50 -3.19
C THR A 178 -21.66 20.91 -3.34
N GLU A 179 -21.17 21.32 -4.51
CA GLU A 179 -20.70 22.68 -4.82
C GLU A 179 -21.79 23.73 -4.57
N SER A 180 -23.04 23.46 -4.97
CA SER A 180 -24.15 24.38 -4.69
C SER A 180 -24.51 24.50 -3.20
N GLN A 181 -23.99 23.59 -2.37
CA GLN A 181 -24.15 23.58 -0.91
C GLN A 181 -22.90 24.12 -0.20
N TRP A 182 -21.81 24.40 -0.91
CA TRP A 182 -20.65 25.05 -0.33
C TRP A 182 -21.05 26.46 0.06
N ILE A 183 -20.91 26.75 1.34
CA ILE A 183 -21.32 28.02 1.94
C ILE A 183 -20.45 29.11 1.33
N ASN A 184 -21.06 30.02 0.56
CA ASN A 184 -20.38 31.19 0.02
C ASN A 184 -20.23 32.22 1.15
N TYR A 185 -19.03 32.29 1.72
CA TYR A 185 -18.70 33.23 2.77
C TYR A 185 -18.36 34.63 2.26
N ASP A 186 -18.37 34.88 0.95
CA ASP A 186 -18.04 36.21 0.41
C ASP A 186 -19.06 37.26 0.86
N ASP A 187 -20.35 36.93 0.81
CA ASP A 187 -21.42 37.83 1.24
C ASP A 187 -21.36 38.10 2.75
N ASP A 188 -21.18 37.05 3.57
CA ASP A 188 -21.05 37.18 5.03
C ASP A 188 -19.77 37.94 5.41
N CYS A 189 -18.67 37.74 4.69
CA CYS A 189 -17.41 38.44 4.90
C CYS A 189 -17.54 39.93 4.55
N ILE A 190 -18.25 40.26 3.47
CA ILE A 190 -18.53 41.64 3.08
C ILE A 190 -19.40 42.32 4.14
N GLN A 191 -20.46 41.67 4.62
CA GLN A 191 -21.31 42.22 5.68
C GLN A 191 -20.54 42.48 6.97
N LEU A 192 -19.78 41.49 7.45
CA LEU A 192 -18.95 41.66 8.65
C LEU A 192 -17.91 42.77 8.48
N LYS A 193 -17.32 42.93 7.28
CA LYS A 193 -16.40 44.03 7.00
C LYS A 193 -17.08 45.39 7.06
N PHE A 194 -18.31 45.51 6.54
CA PHE A 194 -19.09 46.73 6.65
C PHE A 194 -19.46 47.03 8.10
N ASP A 195 -19.96 46.04 8.86
CA ASP A 195 -20.32 46.20 10.27
C ASP A 195 -19.12 46.67 11.12
N ILE A 196 -17.94 46.07 10.90
CA ILE A 196 -16.71 46.47 11.60
C ILE A 196 -16.27 47.88 11.17
N ALA A 197 -16.37 48.21 9.88
CA ALA A 197 -16.00 49.53 9.38
C ALA A 197 -16.92 50.63 9.96
N ASP A 198 -18.22 50.38 10.02
CA ASP A 198 -19.20 51.29 10.60
C ASP A 198 -18.97 51.47 12.10
N SER A 199 -18.68 50.38 12.84
CA SER A 199 -18.33 50.46 14.26
C SER A 199 -17.06 51.29 14.52
N ILE A 200 -16.03 51.14 13.68
CA ILE A 200 -14.80 51.93 13.79
C ILE A 200 -15.07 53.40 13.46
N LEU A 201 -15.86 53.66 12.43
CA LEU A 201 -16.22 55.01 12.02
C LEU A 201 -17.00 55.74 13.12
N ASP A 202 -18.00 55.08 13.71
CA ASP A 202 -18.79 55.64 14.80
C ASP A 202 -17.90 55.94 16.03
N GLN A 203 -16.97 55.05 16.36
CA GLN A 203 -16.04 55.29 17.46
C GLN A 203 -15.16 56.52 17.20
N LEU A 204 -14.60 56.66 15.99
CA LEU A 204 -13.80 57.81 15.61
C LEU A 204 -14.60 59.12 15.61
N ILE A 205 -15.86 59.08 15.18
CA ILE A 205 -16.76 60.25 15.23
C ILE A 205 -17.03 60.64 16.69
N GLN A 206 -17.28 59.68 17.57
CA GLN A 206 -17.49 59.98 18.99
C GLN A 206 -16.22 60.54 19.64
N GLU A 207 -15.05 59.93 19.39
CA GLU A 207 -13.77 60.41 19.90
C GLU A 207 -13.50 61.86 19.44
N THR A 208 -13.65 62.16 18.15
CA THR A 208 -13.45 63.52 17.62
C THR A 208 -14.46 64.53 18.15
N LEU A 209 -15.73 64.14 18.31
CA LEU A 209 -16.74 64.99 18.95
C LEU A 209 -16.36 65.28 20.40
N THR A 210 -15.97 64.27 21.17
CA THR A 210 -15.56 64.47 22.57
C THR A 210 -14.35 65.39 22.69
N GLU A 211 -13.33 65.23 21.84
CA GLU A 211 -12.17 66.12 21.81
C GLU A 211 -12.56 67.55 21.42
N CYS A 212 -13.44 67.72 20.43
CA CYS A 212 -13.90 69.03 20.00
C CYS A 212 -14.73 69.72 21.10
N PHE A 213 -15.64 68.99 21.75
CA PHE A 213 -16.38 69.50 22.91
C PHE A 213 -15.44 69.88 24.04
N ASP A 214 -14.43 69.08 24.35
CA ASP A 214 -13.42 69.38 25.37
C ASP A 214 -12.63 70.67 25.06
N VAL A 215 -12.21 70.85 23.81
CA VAL A 215 -11.51 72.07 23.37
C VAL A 215 -12.42 73.30 23.51
N VAL A 216 -13.68 73.19 23.07
CA VAL A 216 -14.67 74.26 23.21
C VAL A 216 -14.94 74.56 24.69
N HIS A 217 -15.10 73.54 25.53
CA HIS A 217 -15.33 73.70 26.97
C HIS A 217 -14.15 74.37 27.66
N ARG A 218 -12.91 73.94 27.36
CA ARG A 218 -11.69 74.60 27.86
C ARG A 218 -11.67 76.06 27.42
N ARG A 219 -11.96 76.37 26.15
CA ARG A 219 -11.95 77.74 25.64
C ARG A 219 -13.03 78.63 26.27
N PHE A 220 -14.23 78.11 26.50
CA PHE A 220 -15.30 78.81 27.22
C PHE A 220 -14.93 79.10 28.69
N PHE A 221 -14.35 78.12 29.40
CA PHE A 221 -13.91 78.31 30.80
C PHE A 221 -12.71 79.27 30.92
N PHE A 222 -11.74 79.21 30.00
CA PHE A 222 -10.65 80.19 29.94
C PHE A 222 -11.15 81.60 29.63
N SER A 223 -12.13 81.76 28.74
CA SER A 223 -12.75 83.07 28.45
C SER A 223 -13.51 83.63 29.65
N SER A 224 -14.19 82.78 30.42
CA SER A 224 -15.02 83.19 31.57
C SER A 224 -14.16 83.62 32.77
N ASN A 225 -12.98 83.00 32.95
CA ASN A 225 -12.00 83.38 33.96
C ASN A 225 -11.19 84.63 33.57
N SER A 226 -11.01 84.92 32.28
CA SER A 226 -10.39 86.16 31.80
C SER A 226 -11.28 87.40 31.97
N THR A 227 -12.58 87.23 32.15
CA THR A 227 -13.55 88.32 32.41
C THR A 227 -13.83 88.57 33.90
N ARG A 228 -13.11 87.90 34.82
CA ARG A 228 -13.24 88.04 36.29
C ARG A 228 -11.99 88.60 36.98
N LEU A 229 -11.17 89.34 36.27
CA LEU A 229 -10.13 90.25 36.79
C LEU A 229 -10.50 91.68 36.43
#